data_AF-A0A023B9R4-F1
#
_entry.id   AF-A0A023B9R4-F1
#
_cell.length_a   1.000
_cell.length_b   1.000
_cell.length_c   1.000
_cell.angle_alpha   90.00
_cell.angle_beta   90.00
_cell.angle_gamma   90.00
#
_symmetry.space_group_name_H-M   'P 1'
#
loop_
_entity.id
_entity.type
_entity.pdbx_description
1 polymer ?
#
loop_
_entity_poly.entity_id
_entity_poly.type
_entity_poly.pdbx_seq_one_letter_code
_entity_poly.pdbx_strand_id
1 'polypeptide(L)'
;GLDKKGSDQKKKKLYELPFMYPWAEAKQLFVYPDVIPLEELKDLDFQQKELQEDDLRQFLINENQFNETRVNNAIERLKTARKLCSQTRLDSFFMKTPAVKAEQDWVKSDKKRHSTTNIQKPKKKPR
;
A
#
# COMPACT_ATOMS: atom_id res chain seq x y z
N GLY A 1 7.81 36.09 50.45
CA GLY A 1 8.82 35.81 49.42
C GLY A 1 8.21 36.17 48.09
N LEU A 2 8.91 36.98 47.29
CA LEU A 2 8.39 37.65 46.09
C LEU A 2 7.82 36.68 45.05
N ASP A 3 6.61 36.97 44.62
CA ASP A 3 5.99 36.45 43.40
C ASP A 3 6.70 37.05 42.18
N LYS A 4 7.37 36.22 41.39
CA LYS A 4 7.82 36.58 40.03
C LYS A 4 7.22 35.60 39.04
N LYS A 5 6.04 35.93 38.51
CA LYS A 5 5.53 35.36 37.25
C LYS A 5 6.45 35.83 36.13
N GLY A 6 7.38 34.96 35.74
CA GLY A 6 8.19 35.12 34.54
C GLY A 6 7.32 35.06 33.30
N SER A 7 7.27 36.18 32.59
CA SER A 7 6.62 36.36 31.29
C SER A 7 7.43 35.67 30.18
N ASP A 8 7.05 34.45 29.81
CA ASP A 8 7.56 33.79 28.61
C ASP A 8 6.75 34.21 27.36
N GLN A 9 6.88 35.47 26.96
CA GLN A 9 6.49 35.92 25.62
C GLN A 9 7.67 35.72 24.65
N LYS A 10 8.04 34.46 24.38
CA LYS A 10 9.06 34.12 23.37
C LYS A 10 8.42 33.70 22.04
N LYS A 11 8.24 34.70 21.18
CA LYS A 11 8.34 34.68 19.70
C LYS A 11 7.71 33.47 18.98
N LYS A 12 6.38 33.51 18.83
CA LYS A 12 5.67 32.85 17.72
C LYS A 12 5.80 33.75 16.47
N LYS A 13 6.89 33.67 15.73
CA LYS A 13 6.88 34.06 14.30
C LYS A 13 6.40 32.83 13.52
N LEU A 14 5.20 32.35 13.83
CA LEU A 14 3.97 32.56 13.06
C LEU A 14 4.25 32.31 11.57
N TYR A 15 4.12 31.05 11.18
CA TYR A 15 3.98 30.67 9.78
C TYR A 15 2.80 31.46 9.21
N GLU A 16 3.07 32.37 8.29
CA GLU A 16 2.04 33.13 7.59
C GLU A 16 1.46 32.24 6.49
N LEU A 17 0.18 31.94 6.60
CA LEU A 17 -0.53 31.23 5.56
C LEU A 17 -0.65 32.16 4.33
N PRO A 18 -0.46 31.64 3.11
CA PRO A 18 -0.71 32.40 1.90
C PRO A 18 -2.10 33.02 1.90
N PHE A 19 -2.21 34.20 1.30
CA PHE A 19 -3.51 34.83 1.07
C PHE A 19 -4.39 33.88 0.25
N MET A 20 -5.62 33.63 0.73
CA MET A 20 -6.55 32.63 0.19
C MET A 20 -6.09 31.17 0.26
N TYR A 21 -5.46 30.73 1.37
CA TYR A 21 -5.22 29.31 1.58
C TYR A 21 -6.53 28.56 1.94
N PRO A 22 -7.03 27.64 1.10
CA PRO A 22 -8.35 27.02 1.26
C PRO A 22 -8.30 25.85 2.27
N TRP A 23 -7.79 26.11 3.48
CA TRP A 23 -7.66 25.07 4.51
C TRP A 23 -9.03 24.46 4.89
N ALA A 24 -10.05 25.30 5.03
CA ALA A 24 -11.37 24.86 5.43
C ALA A 24 -12.01 23.94 4.37
N GLU A 25 -11.91 24.33 3.10
CA GLU A 25 -12.42 23.55 1.96
C GLU A 25 -11.62 22.26 1.77
N ALA A 26 -10.30 22.32 1.84
CA ALA A 26 -9.43 21.14 1.77
C ALA A 26 -9.76 20.14 2.90
N LYS A 27 -9.93 20.63 4.14
CA LYS A 27 -10.34 19.79 5.27
C LYS A 27 -11.69 19.13 5.01
N GLN A 28 -12.65 19.86 4.42
CA GLN A 28 -13.96 19.32 4.09
C GLN A 28 -13.86 18.20 3.05
N LEU A 29 -13.02 18.34 2.02
CA LEU A 29 -12.78 17.30 1.01
C LEU A 29 -12.17 16.02 1.61
N PHE A 30 -11.34 16.12 2.66
CA PHE A 30 -10.82 14.93 3.34
C PHE A 30 -11.87 14.21 4.20
N VAL A 31 -12.83 14.94 4.77
CA VAL A 31 -13.89 14.35 5.61
C VAL A 31 -15.04 13.82 4.76
N TYR A 32 -15.41 14.57 3.72
CA TYR A 32 -16.51 14.27 2.80
C TYR A 32 -15.96 14.28 1.37
N PRO A 33 -15.18 13.26 0.99
CA PRO A 33 -14.71 13.15 -0.38
C PRO A 33 -15.88 12.84 -1.31
N ASP A 34 -15.82 13.38 -2.52
CA ASP A 34 -16.73 13.00 -3.59
C ASP A 34 -16.34 11.61 -4.11
N VAL A 35 -17.03 10.58 -3.63
CA VAL A 35 -16.79 9.19 -3.97
C VAL A 35 -18.09 8.55 -4.45
N ILE A 36 -17.96 7.62 -5.39
CA ILE A 36 -19.10 6.80 -5.84
C ILE A 36 -19.60 6.00 -4.63
N PRO A 37 -20.88 6.15 -4.23
CA PRO A 37 -21.42 5.45 -3.09
C PRO A 37 -21.45 3.94 -3.35
N LEU A 38 -21.35 3.15 -2.28
CA LEU A 38 -21.27 1.69 -2.39
C LEU A 38 -22.55 1.10 -3.01
N GLU A 39 -23.70 1.74 -2.78
CA GLU A 39 -24.99 1.36 -3.36
C GLU A 39 -24.98 1.33 -4.88
N GLU A 40 -24.31 2.29 -5.52
CA GLU A 40 -24.18 2.39 -6.98
C GLU A 40 -23.16 1.39 -7.53
N LEU A 41 -22.24 0.92 -6.70
CA LEU A 41 -21.23 -0.08 -7.05
C LEU A 41 -21.72 -1.53 -6.87
N LYS A 42 -22.93 -1.76 -6.34
CA LYS A 42 -23.47 -3.11 -6.08
C LYS A 42 -23.60 -3.95 -7.35
N ASP A 43 -23.91 -3.31 -8.47
CA ASP A 43 -24.08 -3.97 -9.77
C ASP A 43 -22.74 -4.11 -10.52
N LEU A 44 -21.66 -3.52 -9.99
CA LEU A 44 -20.34 -3.59 -10.60
C LEU A 44 -19.65 -4.89 -10.19
N ASP A 45 -19.76 -5.89 -11.07
CA ASP A 45 -19.04 -7.13 -10.88
C ASP A 45 -17.56 -6.95 -11.23
N PHE A 46 -16.70 -6.91 -10.20
CA PHE A 46 -15.23 -6.86 -10.35
C PHE A 46 -14.66 -8.24 -10.74
N GLN A 47 -15.26 -8.87 -11.75
CA GLN A 47 -14.75 -10.09 -12.34
C GLN A 47 -13.44 -9.81 -13.07
N GLN A 48 -12.40 -10.54 -12.69
CA GLN A 48 -11.20 -10.62 -13.50
C GLN A 48 -11.53 -11.41 -14.78
N LYS A 49 -11.78 -10.72 -15.89
CA LYS A 49 -12.02 -11.34 -17.21
C LYS A 49 -10.76 -12.03 -17.74
N GLU A 50 -10.94 -13.01 -18.62
CA GLU A 50 -9.81 -13.65 -19.31
C GLU A 50 -9.01 -12.65 -20.15
N LEU A 51 -7.69 -12.81 -20.15
CA LEU A 51 -6.78 -11.91 -20.86
C LEU A 51 -6.91 -12.15 -22.36
N GLN A 52 -7.26 -11.11 -23.12
CA GLN A 52 -7.30 -11.15 -24.59
C GLN A 52 -5.89 -10.88 -25.13
N GLU A 53 -5.11 -11.94 -25.34
CA GLU A 53 -3.69 -11.80 -25.69
C GLU A 53 -3.46 -11.21 -27.07
N ASP A 54 -4.28 -11.62 -28.04
CA ASP A 54 -4.13 -11.19 -29.43
C ASP A 54 -4.44 -9.71 -29.58
N ASP A 55 -5.53 -9.24 -28.96
CA ASP A 55 -5.86 -7.80 -28.88
C ASP A 55 -4.78 -7.00 -28.14
N LEU A 56 -4.24 -7.55 -27.05
CA LEU A 56 -3.19 -6.88 -26.29
C LEU A 56 -1.88 -6.77 -27.09
N ARG A 57 -1.52 -7.80 -27.86
CA ARG A 57 -0.38 -7.77 -28.77
C ARG A 57 -0.61 -6.80 -29.90
N GLN A 58 -1.79 -6.80 -30.51
CA GLN A 58 -2.17 -5.87 -31.58
C GLN A 58 -2.04 -4.43 -31.10
N PHE A 59 -2.63 -4.09 -29.96
CA PHE A 59 -2.59 -2.73 -29.41
C PHE A 59 -1.15 -2.33 -29.00
N LEU A 60 -0.43 -3.17 -28.29
CA LEU A 60 0.89 -2.78 -27.77
C LEU A 60 2.00 -2.83 -28.84
N ILE A 61 1.99 -3.84 -29.71
CA ILE A 61 3.06 -4.02 -30.70
C ILE A 61 2.76 -3.22 -31.96
N ASN A 62 1.54 -3.36 -32.52
CA ASN A 62 1.24 -2.79 -33.83
C ASN A 62 0.89 -1.31 -33.76
N GLU A 63 0.08 -0.90 -32.78
CA GLU A 63 -0.31 0.52 -32.64
C GLU A 63 0.74 1.34 -31.87
N ASN A 64 1.31 0.77 -30.80
CA ASN A 64 2.21 1.49 -29.90
C ASN A 64 3.70 1.11 -30.03
N GLN A 65 4.05 0.22 -30.97
CA GLN A 65 5.44 -0.12 -31.33
C GLN A 65 6.32 -0.56 -30.14
N PHE A 66 5.72 -1.21 -29.14
CA PHE A 66 6.47 -1.84 -28.06
C PHE A 66 7.26 -3.07 -28.57
N ASN A 67 8.38 -3.37 -27.91
CA ASN A 67 9.19 -4.55 -28.21
C ASN A 67 8.39 -5.84 -27.99
N GLU A 68 8.20 -6.61 -29.07
CA GLU A 68 7.42 -7.85 -29.08
C GLU A 68 7.87 -8.87 -28.03
N THR A 69 9.17 -9.15 -27.95
CA THR A 69 9.73 -10.11 -26.98
C THR A 69 9.39 -9.71 -25.54
N ARG A 70 9.42 -8.41 -25.23
CA ARG A 70 9.09 -7.90 -23.90
C ARG A 70 7.59 -8.04 -23.58
N VAL A 71 6.73 -7.76 -24.55
CA VAL A 71 5.26 -7.87 -24.40
C VAL A 71 4.85 -9.33 -24.21
N ASN A 72 5.40 -10.25 -25.01
CA ASN A 72 5.11 -11.68 -24.90
C ASN A 72 5.52 -12.24 -23.53
N ASN A 73 6.72 -11.91 -23.06
CA ASN A 73 7.18 -12.32 -21.72
C ASN A 73 6.31 -11.72 -20.60
N ALA A 74 5.79 -10.51 -20.76
CA ALA A 74 4.90 -9.89 -19.78
C ALA A 74 3.53 -10.59 -19.72
N ILE A 75 2.98 -10.96 -20.89
CA ILE A 75 1.73 -11.72 -21.00
C ILE A 75 1.85 -13.07 -20.27
N GLU A 76 2.94 -13.81 -20.50
CA GLU A 76 3.18 -15.09 -19.83
C GLU A 76 3.26 -14.96 -18.30
N ARG A 77 3.95 -13.91 -17.82
CA ARG A 77 4.04 -13.61 -16.39
C ARG A 77 2.68 -13.25 -15.79
N LEU A 78 1.83 -12.53 -16.52
CA LEU A 78 0.50 -12.17 -16.07
C LEU A 78 -0.40 -13.41 -15.93
N LYS A 79 -0.35 -14.33 -16.91
CA LYS A 79 -1.08 -15.61 -16.84
C LYS A 79 -0.68 -16.45 -15.64
N THR A 80 0.61 -16.56 -15.38
CA THR A 80 1.12 -17.36 -14.27
C THR A 80 0.77 -16.73 -12.93
N ALA A 81 0.93 -15.40 -12.79
CA ALA A 81 0.56 -14.67 -11.58
C ALA A 81 -0.93 -14.83 -11.22
N ARG A 82 -1.81 -14.83 -12.22
CA ARG A 82 -3.25 -15.03 -12.01
C ARG A 82 -3.58 -16.37 -11.37
N LYS A 83 -2.87 -17.44 -11.76
CA LYS A 83 -3.07 -18.79 -11.21
C LYS A 83 -2.50 -18.97 -9.80
N LEU A 84 -1.49 -18.18 -9.45
CA LEU A 84 -0.84 -18.26 -8.13
C LEU A 84 -1.67 -17.65 -6.99
N CYS A 85 -2.70 -16.85 -7.28
CA CYS A 85 -3.57 -16.28 -6.26
C CYS A 85 -4.54 -17.36 -5.73
N SER A 86 -4.13 -18.13 -4.72
CA SER A 86 -4.93 -19.27 -4.23
C SER A 86 -5.36 -19.18 -2.77
N GLN A 87 -5.11 -18.08 -2.05
CA GLN A 87 -5.58 -17.95 -0.67
C GLN A 87 -5.89 -16.50 -0.30
N THR A 88 -7.16 -16.23 0.01
CA THR A 88 -7.61 -14.98 0.62
C THR A 88 -7.06 -14.86 2.04
N ARG A 89 -6.59 -13.68 2.42
CA ARG A 89 -6.03 -13.40 3.74
C ARG A 89 -7.13 -13.45 4.81
N LEU A 90 -6.82 -14.01 5.99
CA LEU A 90 -7.79 -14.14 7.09
C LEU A 90 -8.33 -12.80 7.59
N ASP A 91 -7.53 -11.73 7.51
CA ASP A 91 -7.94 -10.36 7.88
C ASP A 91 -9.09 -9.83 7.01
N SER A 92 -9.37 -10.45 5.86
CA SER A 92 -10.54 -10.12 5.02
C SER A 92 -11.85 -10.68 5.59
N PHE A 93 -11.79 -11.69 6.46
CA PHE A 93 -12.97 -12.32 7.07
C PHE A 93 -13.21 -11.86 8.50
N PHE A 94 -12.16 -11.55 9.25
CA PHE A 94 -12.25 -11.17 10.65
C PHE A 94 -11.99 -9.68 10.84
N MET A 95 -12.90 -8.99 11.54
CA MET A 95 -12.64 -7.64 11.99
C MET A 95 -11.52 -7.67 13.04
N LYS A 96 -10.52 -6.80 12.88
CA LYS A 96 -9.46 -6.66 13.87
C LYS A 96 -10.07 -6.18 15.17
N THR A 97 -9.96 -6.99 16.22
CA THR A 97 -10.23 -6.52 17.58
C THR A 97 -9.18 -5.46 17.93
N PRO A 98 -9.58 -4.33 18.54
CA PRO A 98 -8.60 -3.38 19.05
C PRO A 98 -7.72 -4.12 20.05
N ALA A 99 -6.40 -3.94 19.95
CA ALA A 99 -5.49 -4.51 20.93
C ALA A 99 -5.93 -4.03 22.31
N VAL A 100 -6.54 -4.92 23.10
CA VAL A 100 -6.52 -4.76 24.55
C VAL A 100 -5.04 -4.63 24.88
N LYS A 101 -4.67 -3.62 25.66
CA LYS A 101 -3.33 -3.50 26.23
C LYS A 101 -3.10 -4.71 27.15
N ALA A 102 -2.86 -5.88 26.56
CA ALA A 102 -2.36 -7.05 27.22
C ALA A 102 -0.86 -6.81 27.31
N GLU A 103 -0.51 -6.35 28.50
CA GLU A 103 0.80 -6.19 29.12
C GLU A 103 1.97 -6.88 28.40
N GLN A 104 3.07 -6.14 28.30
CA GLN A 104 4.32 -6.56 27.70
C GLN A 104 5.00 -7.70 28.47
N ASP A 105 4.65 -8.95 28.19
CA ASP A 105 5.37 -10.10 28.77
C ASP A 105 6.09 -11.00 27.76
N TRP A 106 6.10 -10.66 26.47
CA TRP A 106 6.82 -11.47 25.47
C TRP A 106 8.29 -11.06 25.23
N VAL A 107 8.80 -10.04 25.92
CA VAL A 107 10.18 -9.54 25.73
C VAL A 107 11.26 -10.39 26.42
N LYS A 108 10.92 -11.49 27.12
CA LYS A 108 11.92 -12.27 27.89
C LYS A 108 12.23 -13.70 27.41
N SER A 109 11.64 -14.19 26.32
CA SER A 109 11.86 -15.59 25.88
C SER A 109 12.68 -15.79 24.59
N ASP A 110 13.10 -14.76 23.87
CA ASP A 110 13.86 -14.93 22.61
C ASP A 110 15.29 -14.35 22.61
N LYS A 111 15.90 -14.20 23.79
CA LYS A 111 17.34 -13.91 23.91
C LYS A 111 18.23 -15.15 23.69
N LYS A 112 17.69 -16.26 23.17
CA LYS A 112 18.44 -17.50 22.92
C LYS A 112 17.99 -18.24 21.65
N ARG A 113 17.86 -17.56 20.52
CA ARG A 113 17.93 -18.21 19.20
C ARG A 113 18.81 -17.39 18.24
N HIS A 114 20.09 -17.70 18.34
CA HIS A 114 21.20 -17.52 17.38
C HIS A 114 20.89 -16.73 16.10
N SER A 115 21.49 -15.55 15.92
CA SER A 115 22.80 -15.38 15.26
C SER A 115 22.74 -15.65 13.75
N THR A 116 22.70 -14.54 13.01
CA THR A 116 23.21 -14.30 11.65
C THR A 116 23.90 -15.49 10.96
N THR A 117 23.45 -15.87 9.76
CA THR A 117 24.36 -16.22 8.64
C THR A 117 23.65 -16.01 7.29
N ASN A 118 24.02 -14.89 6.68
CA ASN A 118 24.45 -14.73 5.28
C ASN A 118 23.83 -15.62 4.18
N ILE A 119 23.09 -14.95 3.30
CA ILE A 119 22.63 -15.41 2.00
C ILE A 119 23.84 -15.74 1.11
N GLN A 120 24.06 -17.01 0.79
CA GLN A 120 24.93 -17.43 -0.32
C GLN A 120 24.12 -18.15 -1.40
N LYS A 121 24.18 -17.56 -2.60
CA LYS A 121 23.53 -17.97 -3.86
C LYS A 121 23.91 -19.40 -4.25
N PRO A 122 22.99 -20.25 -4.74
CA PRO A 122 23.36 -21.53 -5.33
C PRO A 122 23.97 -21.31 -6.73
N LYS A 123 25.28 -21.55 -6.85
CA LYS A 123 25.93 -21.77 -8.16
C LYS A 123 25.74 -23.24 -8.56
N LYS A 124 25.01 -23.50 -9.65
CA LYS A 124 24.98 -24.81 -10.32
C LYS A 124 26.21 -25.02 -11.20
N LYS A 125 26.64 -26.29 -11.34
CA LYS A 125 27.17 -27.03 -12.53
C LYS A 125 28.14 -28.16 -12.06
N PRO A 126 28.55 -29.13 -12.91
CA PRO A 126 27.76 -30.20 -13.51
C PRO A 126 28.44 -31.60 -13.33
N ARG A 127 27.68 -32.69 -13.41
CA ARG A 127 28.07 -33.94 -14.09
C ARG A 127 26.86 -34.85 -14.23
#